data_AF-A0A368VXH8-F1
#
_entry.id   AF-A0A368VXH8-F1
#
_cell.length_a   1.000
_cell.length_b   1.000
_cell.length_c   1.000
_cell.angle_alpha   90.00
_cell.angle_beta   90.00
_cell.angle_gamma   90.00
#
_symmetry.space_group_name_H-M   'P 1'
#
loop_
_entity.id
_entity.type
_entity.pdbx_description
1 polymer ?
#
loop_
_entity_poly.entity_id
_entity_poly.type
_entity_poly.pdbx_seq_one_letter_code
_entity_poly.pdbx_strand_id
1 'polypeptide(L)'
;MSSVLSSTPLWTVTDVPVSDRDAADMLRTYFAEVISRYTHHPAGADEIDAAMAEDPSDALAAPSGVSCWRGMPIARPGVWV
;
A
#
# COMPACT_ATOMS: atom_id res chain seq x y z
N MET A 1 -23.27 -27.21 -21.58
CA MET A 1 -22.53 -26.59 -20.46
C MET A 1 -22.15 -25.18 -20.90
N SER A 2 -22.89 -24.17 -20.45
CA SER A 2 -22.62 -22.77 -20.81
C SER A 2 -21.56 -22.21 -19.87
N SER A 3 -20.38 -21.87 -20.38
CA SER A 3 -19.39 -21.12 -19.61
C SER A 3 -19.89 -19.69 -19.41
N VAL A 4 -20.09 -19.29 -18.16
CA VAL A 4 -20.18 -17.88 -17.76
C VAL A 4 -18.78 -17.29 -17.90
N LEU A 5 -18.60 -16.33 -18.81
CA LEU A 5 -17.42 -15.48 -18.84
C LEU A 5 -17.47 -14.61 -17.58
N SER A 6 -16.69 -14.94 -16.55
CA SER A 6 -16.44 -13.99 -15.45
C SER A 6 -15.70 -12.79 -16.02
N SER A 7 -16.39 -11.65 -16.08
CA SER A 7 -15.73 -10.36 -16.31
C SER A 7 -14.84 -10.08 -15.09
N THR A 8 -13.52 -10.08 -15.28
CA THR A 8 -12.58 -9.65 -14.24
C THR A 8 -12.83 -8.17 -13.99
N PRO A 9 -13.16 -7.74 -12.75
CA PRO A 9 -13.29 -6.33 -12.46
C PRO A 9 -11.96 -5.62 -12.77
N LEU A 10 -12.06 -4.52 -13.52
CA LEU A 10 -10.95 -3.63 -13.81
C LEU A 10 -10.72 -2.75 -12.57
N TRP A 11 -9.69 -3.11 -11.79
CA TRP A 11 -9.18 -2.27 -10.72
C TRP A 11 -8.28 -1.19 -11.31
N THR A 12 -8.35 0.02 -10.77
CA THR A 12 -7.44 1.11 -11.11
C THR A 12 -6.50 1.33 -9.94
N VAL A 13 -5.21 1.42 -10.21
CA VAL A 13 -4.20 1.81 -9.23
C VAL A 13 -3.80 3.25 -9.55
N THR A 14 -3.80 4.09 -8.53
CA THR A 14 -3.39 5.48 -8.64
C THR A 14 -2.37 5.77 -7.56
N ASP A 15 -1.31 6.47 -7.94
CA ASP A 15 -0.30 6.91 -6.99
C ASP A 15 -0.89 8.00 -6.10
N VAL A 16 -0.69 7.86 -4.81
CA VAL A 16 -1.06 8.86 -3.80
C VAL A 16 0.18 9.28 -3.04
N PRO A 17 0.32 10.57 -2.66
CA PRO A 17 1.42 11.00 -1.81
C PRO A 17 1.32 10.31 -0.45
N VAL A 18 2.45 10.06 0.21
CA VAL A 18 2.47 9.46 1.56
C VAL A 18 1.79 10.34 2.63
N SER A 19 1.63 11.64 2.34
CA SER A 19 0.88 12.59 3.15
C SER A 19 -0.64 12.52 2.95
N ASP A 20 -1.12 11.72 1.98
CA ASP A 20 -2.54 11.42 1.83
C ASP A 20 -3.06 10.70 3.08
N ARG A 21 -4.30 11.01 3.47
CA ARG A 21 -4.90 10.45 4.69
C ARG A 21 -4.97 8.93 4.65
N ASP A 22 -5.39 8.36 3.53
CA ASP A 22 -5.57 6.92 3.41
C ASP A 22 -4.20 6.21 3.41
N ALA A 23 -3.19 6.84 2.82
CA ALA A 23 -1.80 6.36 2.86
C ALA A 23 -1.23 6.40 4.30
N ALA A 24 -1.46 7.49 5.03
CA ALA A 24 -1.02 7.64 6.41
C ALA A 24 -1.69 6.63 7.35
N ASP A 25 -2.99 6.39 7.19
CA ASP A 25 -3.74 5.39 7.97
C ASP A 25 -3.26 3.95 7.68
N MET A 26 -2.94 3.65 6.42
CA MET A 26 -2.31 2.39 6.02
C MET A 26 -0.92 2.23 6.67
N LEU A 27 -0.06 3.24 6.59
CA LEU A 27 1.27 3.21 7.20
C LEU A 27 1.19 3.04 8.72
N ARG A 28 0.25 3.72 9.38
CA ARG A 28 0.02 3.54 10.83
C ARG A 28 -0.30 2.10 11.19
N THR A 29 -1.14 1.44 10.38
CA THR A 29 -1.48 0.02 10.55
C THR A 29 -0.26 -0.88 10.33
N TYR A 30 0.54 -0.59 9.30
CA TYR A 30 1.79 -1.30 9.02
C TYR A 30 2.79 -1.19 10.17
N PHE A 31 3.06 0.03 10.68
CA PHE A 31 3.96 0.23 11.81
C PHE A 31 3.47 -0.45 13.08
N ALA A 32 2.17 -0.42 13.36
CA ALA A 32 1.59 -1.16 14.48
C ALA A 32 1.85 -2.66 14.38
N GLU A 33 1.71 -3.26 13.19
CA GLU A 33 2.03 -4.67 12.95
C GLU A 33 3.51 -4.94 13.15
N VAL A 34 4.39 -4.14 12.53
CA VAL A 34 5.85 -4.32 12.58
C VAL A 34 6.34 -4.23 14.02
N ILE A 35 5.98 -3.16 14.73
CA ILE A 35 6.38 -2.95 16.13
C ILE A 35 5.90 -4.14 16.95
N SER A 36 4.62 -4.49 16.88
CA SER A 36 4.08 -5.57 17.71
C SER A 36 4.72 -6.93 17.43
N ARG A 37 5.04 -7.20 16.17
CA ARG A 37 5.70 -8.43 15.74
C ARG A 37 7.10 -8.58 16.32
N TYR A 38 7.87 -7.48 16.38
CA TYR A 38 9.29 -7.53 16.78
C TYR A 38 9.54 -7.19 18.25
N THR A 39 8.67 -6.42 18.90
CA THR A 39 8.78 -6.10 20.32
C THR A 39 7.96 -7.05 21.22
N HIS A 40 7.11 -7.87 20.62
CA HIS A 40 6.25 -8.85 21.30
C HIS A 40 5.25 -8.24 22.30
N HIS A 41 4.90 -6.96 22.14
CA HIS A 41 3.81 -6.30 22.87
C HIS A 41 2.90 -5.52 21.91
N PRO A 42 1.69 -5.12 22.31
CA PRO A 42 0.89 -4.21 21.51
C PRO A 42 1.63 -2.88 21.31
N ALA A 43 1.67 -2.38 20.07
CA ALA A 43 2.31 -1.11 19.75
C ALA A 43 1.54 0.07 20.38
N GLY A 44 2.25 0.96 21.07
CA GLY A 44 1.70 2.20 21.60
C GLY A 44 1.54 3.28 20.51
N ALA A 45 0.61 4.22 20.71
CA ALA A 45 0.42 5.33 19.77
C ALA A 45 1.70 6.17 19.62
N ASP A 46 2.36 6.49 20.73
CA ASP A 46 3.59 7.28 20.74
C ASP A 46 4.77 6.56 20.05
N GLU A 47 4.84 5.23 20.16
CA GLU A 47 5.87 4.42 19.50
C GLU A 47 5.67 4.39 17.99
N ILE A 48 4.41 4.28 17.55
CA ILE A 48 4.04 4.35 16.13
C ILE A 48 4.38 5.75 15.59
N ASP A 49 4.04 6.81 16.32
CA ASP A 49 4.34 8.18 15.92
C ASP A 49 5.85 8.41 15.82
N ALA A 50 6.63 7.89 16.77
CA ALA A 50 8.09 7.97 16.72
C ALA A 50 8.68 7.18 15.54
N ALA A 51 8.16 5.98 15.26
CA ALA A 51 8.62 5.17 14.13
C ALA A 51 8.29 5.81 12.78
N MET A 52 7.10 6.41 12.63
CA MET A 52 6.71 7.16 11.44
C MET A 52 7.52 8.45 11.27
N ALA A 53 7.98 9.07 12.35
CA ALA A 53 8.86 10.25 12.28
C ALA A 53 10.29 9.88 11.87
N GLU A 54 10.79 8.72 12.30
CA GLU A 54 12.11 8.18 11.93
C GLU A 54 12.14 7.69 10.48
N ASP A 55 11.10 6.99 10.04
CA ASP A 55 10.92 6.52 8.66
C ASP A 55 9.57 7.01 8.09
N PRO A 56 9.53 8.24 7.53
CA PRO A 56 8.32 8.79 6.93
C PRO A 56 7.93 8.12 5.62
N SER A 57 8.75 7.21 5.08
CA SER A 57 8.53 6.51 3.80
C SER A 57 8.34 7.43 2.59
N ASP A 58 8.76 8.70 2.68
CA ASP A 58 8.61 9.73 1.62
C ASP A 58 9.69 9.65 0.53
N ALA A 59 10.78 8.93 0.78
CA ALA A 59 11.85 8.69 -0.18
C ALA A 59 11.51 7.59 -1.22
N LEU A 60 10.33 6.97 -1.13
CA LEU A 60 9.89 5.93 -2.06
C LEU A 60 9.48 6.54 -3.41
N ALA A 61 10.27 6.26 -4.45
CA ALA A 61 9.91 6.61 -5.82
C ALA A 61 8.90 5.59 -6.39
N ALA A 62 7.98 6.07 -7.23
CA ALA A 62 7.05 5.20 -7.94
C ALA A 62 7.83 4.14 -8.75
N PRO A 63 7.42 2.86 -8.71
CA PRO A 63 8.09 1.81 -9.45
C PRO A 63 7.95 2.05 -10.96
N SER A 64 9.06 1.93 -11.71
CA SER A 64 9.08 2.14 -13.17
C SER A 64 8.58 0.93 -13.98
N GLY A 65 8.14 -0.14 -13.32
CA GLY A 65 7.69 -1.39 -13.92
C GLY A 65 6.17 -1.54 -14.00
N VAL A 66 5.72 -2.60 -14.67
CA VAL A 66 4.30 -3.01 -14.64
C VAL A 66 4.01 -3.71 -13.32
N SER A 67 3.10 -3.14 -12.53
CA SER A 67 2.58 -3.82 -11.35
C SER A 67 1.68 -4.99 -11.76
N CYS A 68 1.98 -6.18 -11.25
CA CYS A 68 1.24 -7.42 -11.53
C CYS A 68 0.72 -8.06 -10.23
N TRP A 69 -0.51 -8.57 -10.24
CA TRP A 69 -1.09 -9.38 -9.17
C TRP A 69 -1.52 -10.73 -9.73
N ARG A 70 -1.05 -11.82 -9.13
CA ARG A 70 -1.27 -13.21 -9.61
C ARG A 70 -0.93 -13.41 -11.09
N GLY A 71 0.11 -12.73 -11.58
CA GLY A 71 0.54 -12.79 -12.99
C GLY A 71 -0.32 -11.97 -13.96
N MET A 72 -1.35 -11.26 -13.47
CA MET A 72 -2.15 -10.33 -14.25
C MET A 72 -1.72 -8.89 -13.97
N PRO A 73 -1.56 -8.02 -14.98
CA PRO A 73 -1.29 -6.60 -14.75
C PRO A 73 -2.46 -5.98 -13.98
N ILE A 74 -2.17 -5.26 -12.89
CA ILE A 74 -3.20 -4.58 -12.08
C ILE A 74 -3.47 -3.15 -12.52
N ALA A 75 -2.67 -2.60 -13.42
CA ALA A 75 -2.88 -1.29 -14.02
C ALA A 75 -2.33 -1.27 -15.46
N ARG A 76 -2.88 -0.38 -16.29
CA ARG A 76 -2.15 0.08 -17.48
C ARG A 76 -1.11 1.11 -17.03
N PRO A 77 0.17 0.99 -17.41
CA PRO A 77 1.12 2.07 -17.19
C PRO A 77 0.67 3.34 -17.94
N GLY A 78 0.67 4.49 -17.26
CA GLY A 78 0.80 5.80 -17.92
C GLY A 78 -0.45 6.60 -18.26
N VAL A 79 -1.54 6.56 -17.47
CA VAL A 79 -2.57 7.62 -17.54
C VAL A 79 -2.52 8.47 -16.28
N TRP A 80 -1.77 9.56 -16.37
CA TRP A 80 -1.92 10.74 -15.53
C TRP A 80 -2.98 11.61 -16.20
N VAL A 81 -4.11 11.87 -15.53
CA VAL A 81 -5.07 12.90 -15.96
C VAL A 81 -4.80 14.17 -15.19
#